data_AF-A0A352GJ95-F1
#
_entry.id   AF-A0A352GJ95-F1
#
_cell.length_a   1.000
_cell.length_b   1.000
_cell.length_c   1.000
_cell.angle_alpha   90.00
_cell.angle_beta   90.00
_cell.angle_gamma   90.00
#
_symmetry.space_group_name_H-M   'P 1'
#
loop_
_entity.id
_entity.type
_entity.pdbx_description
1 polymer ?
#
loop_
_entity_poly.entity_id
_entity_poly.type
_entity_poly.pdbx_seq_one_letter_code
_entity_poly.pdbx_strand_id
1 'polypeptide(L)'
;HHVPCGTCLMCRRGNETMCETFRENLMAPGGFADTVLIKARATAQAAHRVPDGVSDEAAVFMEPAACVLRGVERAAVAADGVAVIQGAGSMGLLHLLVLKAALPGVRVAVIDPQA
;
A
#
# COMPACT_ATOMS: atom_id res chain seq x y z
N HIS A 1 3.33 8.83 -7.26
CA HIS A 1 4.24 9.95 -6.92
C HIS A 1 5.66 9.47 -6.64
N HIS A 2 5.86 8.24 -6.15
CA HIS A 2 7.14 7.53 -6.13
C HIS A 2 7.14 6.37 -7.13
N VAL A 3 8.18 6.27 -7.95
CA VAL A 3 8.33 5.17 -8.93
C VAL A 3 9.80 4.71 -8.97
N PRO A 4 10.08 3.41 -8.72
CA PRO A 4 11.45 2.88 -8.74
C PRO A 4 11.98 2.76 -10.18
N CYS A 5 13.30 2.59 -10.36
CA CYS A 5 13.88 2.44 -11.70
C CYS A 5 13.63 1.06 -12.33
N GLY A 6 13.20 0.07 -11.53
CA GLY A 6 12.93 -1.30 -11.97
C GLY A 6 14.18 -2.14 -12.28
N THR A 7 15.34 -1.51 -12.46
CA THR A 7 16.53 -2.18 -13.01
C THR A 7 17.71 -2.27 -12.02
N CYS A 8 17.74 -1.48 -10.95
CA CYS A 8 18.84 -1.51 -9.98
C CYS A 8 18.78 -2.71 -9.03
N LEU A 9 19.87 -2.95 -8.28
CA LEU A 9 19.99 -4.05 -7.34
C LEU A 9 18.83 -4.10 -6.32
N MET A 10 18.40 -2.94 -5.82
CA MET A 10 17.30 -2.86 -4.84
C MET A 10 15.96 -3.25 -5.46
N CYS A 11 15.67 -2.78 -6.68
CA CYS A 11 14.44 -3.14 -7.39
C CYS A 11 14.38 -4.65 -7.67
N ARG A 12 15.47 -5.22 -8.16
CA ARG A 12 15.54 -6.67 -8.45
C ARG A 12 15.40 -7.56 -7.21
N ARG A 13 15.54 -7.00 -6.00
CA ARG A 13 15.41 -7.69 -4.72
C ARG A 13 14.08 -7.39 -4.00
N GLY A 14 13.11 -6.74 -4.64
CA GLY A 14 11.82 -6.40 -4.01
C GLY A 14 11.92 -5.27 -2.96
N ASN A 15 12.99 -4.48 -3.03
CA ASN A 15 13.26 -3.33 -2.16
C ASN A 15 13.19 -2.02 -2.95
N GLU A 16 12.14 -1.87 -3.76
CA GLU A 16 11.89 -0.72 -4.64
C GLU A 16 11.93 0.61 -3.89
N THR A 17 11.45 0.64 -2.64
CA THR A 17 11.48 1.84 -1.79
C THR A 17 12.89 2.30 -1.42
N MET A 18 13.90 1.44 -1.58
CA MET A 18 15.32 1.75 -1.38
C MET A 18 16.02 2.18 -2.68
N CYS A 19 15.32 2.18 -3.82
CA CYS A 19 15.87 2.69 -5.08
C CYS A 19 16.14 4.20 -4.96
N GLU A 20 17.31 4.65 -5.42
CA GLU A 20 17.65 6.08 -5.42
C GLU A 20 16.61 6.92 -6.17
N THR A 21 16.14 6.40 -7.31
CA THR A 21 15.13 7.08 -8.11
C THR A 21 13.74 7.10 -7.48
N PHE A 22 13.44 6.18 -6.56
CA PHE A 22 12.16 6.16 -5.86
C PHE A 22 11.95 7.42 -5.00
N ARG A 23 13.05 8.01 -4.52
CA ARG A 23 13.05 9.23 -3.70
C ARG A 23 12.77 10.49 -4.50
N GLU A 24 12.79 10.43 -5.83
CA GLU A 24 12.42 11.57 -6.66
C GLU A 24 10.94 11.89 -6.46
N ASN A 25 10.65 13.15 -6.17
CA ASN A 25 9.28 13.61 -6.22
C ASN A 25 8.85 13.78 -7.68
N LEU A 26 7.89 12.98 -8.10
CA LEU A 26 7.34 12.98 -9.46
C LEU A 26 5.97 13.67 -9.53
N MET A 27 5.53 14.33 -8.45
CA MET A 27 4.31 15.14 -8.41
C MET A 27 4.58 16.54 -7.85
N ALA A 28 3.86 17.55 -8.35
CA ALA A 28 3.84 18.89 -7.76
C ALA A 28 2.53 19.65 -8.12
N PRO A 29 1.84 20.31 -7.18
CA PRO A 29 1.99 20.19 -5.72
C PRO A 29 1.58 18.79 -5.22
N GLY A 30 1.46 18.61 -3.90
CA GLY A 30 0.88 17.41 -3.28
C GLY A 30 -0.61 17.21 -3.66
N GLY A 31 -1.20 16.09 -3.23
CA GLY A 31 -2.57 15.70 -3.61
C GLY A 31 -3.69 16.55 -3.01
N PHE A 32 -3.40 17.42 -2.03
CA PHE A 32 -4.34 18.41 -1.50
C PHE A 32 -4.31 19.68 -2.34
N ALA A 33 -4.68 19.53 -3.62
CA ALA A 33 -4.76 20.61 -4.59
C ALA A 33 -5.78 20.23 -5.67
N ASP A 34 -6.42 21.23 -6.28
CA ASP A 34 -7.40 21.01 -7.36
C ASP A 34 -6.77 20.38 -8.61
N THR A 35 -5.46 20.59 -8.80
CA THR A 35 -4.70 20.00 -9.89
C THR A 35 -3.29 19.61 -9.43
N VAL A 36 -2.76 18.55 -10.03
CA VAL A 36 -1.39 18.06 -9.78
C VAL A 36 -0.68 17.83 -11.11
N LEU A 37 0.56 18.31 -11.22
CA LEU A 37 1.46 17.93 -12.30
C LEU A 37 2.12 16.61 -11.94
N ILE A 38 1.92 15.59 -12.76
CA ILE A 38 2.57 14.27 -12.61
C ILE A 38 3.57 14.09 -13.75
N LYS A 39 4.83 13.80 -13.41
CA LYS A 39 5.88 13.57 -14.42
C LYS A 39 5.56 12.31 -15.24
N ALA A 40 5.92 12.34 -16.53
CA ALA A 40 5.59 11.29 -17.51
C ALA A 40 5.88 9.86 -17.03
N ARG A 41 6.99 9.64 -16.33
CA ARG A 41 7.33 8.33 -15.75
C ARG A 41 6.33 7.85 -14.70
N ALA A 42 5.91 8.74 -13.80
CA ALA A 42 4.92 8.40 -12.78
C ALA A 42 3.56 8.11 -13.43
N THR A 43 3.18 8.88 -14.45
CA THR A 43 1.97 8.61 -15.24
C THR A 43 2.04 7.25 -15.93
N ALA A 44 3.16 6.92 -16.58
CA ALA A 44 3.30 5.67 -17.33
C ALA A 44 3.34 4.41 -16.46
N GLN A 45 3.81 4.50 -15.21
CA GLN A 45 4.06 3.32 -14.38
C GLN A 45 3.14 3.20 -13.16
N ALA A 46 2.50 4.28 -12.73
CA ALA A 46 1.74 4.31 -11.47
C ALA A 46 0.39 5.04 -11.57
N ALA A 47 -0.01 5.53 -12.75
CA ALA A 47 -1.38 6.02 -12.96
C ALA A 47 -2.26 4.87 -13.44
N HIS A 48 -3.15 4.40 -12.57
CA HIS A 48 -4.09 3.33 -12.86
C HIS A 48 -5.50 3.90 -13.00
N ARG A 49 -6.25 3.43 -14.00
CA ARG A 49 -7.67 3.74 -14.11
C ARG A 49 -8.40 3.04 -12.96
N VAL A 50 -9.19 3.79 -12.20
CA VAL A 50 -10.08 3.20 -11.20
C VAL A 50 -11.13 2.35 -11.91
N PRO A 51 -11.31 1.07 -11.54
CA PRO A 51 -12.31 0.21 -12.17
C PRO A 51 -13.73 0.76 -12.02
N ASP A 52 -14.55 0.53 -13.05
CA ASP A 52 -15.96 0.92 -13.01
C ASP A 52 -16.67 0.14 -11.88
N GLY A 53 -17.30 0.87 -10.95
CA GLY A 53 -17.98 0.30 -9.77
C GLY A 53 -17.22 0.43 -8.44
N VAL A 54 -15.97 0.90 -8.45
CA VAL A 54 -15.26 1.31 -7.22
C VAL A 54 -15.59 2.78 -6.93
N SER A 55 -16.09 3.08 -5.72
CA SER A 55 -16.38 4.46 -5.33
C SER A 55 -15.10 5.25 -5.06
N ASP A 56 -15.17 6.57 -5.15
CA ASP A 56 -14.02 7.45 -4.87
C ASP A 56 -13.52 7.27 -3.44
N GLU A 57 -14.42 7.08 -2.47
CA GLU A 57 -14.08 6.82 -1.07
C GLU A 57 -13.32 5.50 -0.88
N ALA A 58 -13.58 4.49 -1.71
CA ALA A 58 -12.80 3.26 -1.70
C ALA A 58 -11.46 3.44 -2.44
N ALA A 59 -11.47 4.15 -3.57
CA ALA A 59 -10.29 4.38 -4.40
C ALA A 59 -9.19 5.15 -3.67
N VAL A 60 -9.53 6.11 -2.81
CA VAL A 60 -8.54 6.87 -2.02
C VAL A 60 -7.72 6.00 -1.06
N PHE A 61 -8.21 4.82 -0.67
CA PHE A 61 -7.46 3.87 0.17
C PHE A 61 -6.48 3.00 -0.62
N MET A 62 -6.40 3.11 -1.95
CA MET A 62 -5.55 2.25 -2.76
C MET A 62 -4.07 2.31 -2.36
N GLU A 63 -3.55 3.51 -2.07
CA GLU A 63 -2.17 3.70 -1.60
C GLU A 63 -1.93 3.05 -0.22
N PRO A 64 -2.68 3.37 0.85
CA PRO A 64 -2.43 2.75 2.14
C PRO A 64 -2.73 1.26 2.13
N ALA A 65 -3.70 0.78 1.33
CA ALA A 65 -3.99 -0.64 1.17
C ALA A 65 -2.82 -1.38 0.48
N ALA A 66 -2.18 -0.79 -0.53
CA ALA A 66 -0.99 -1.37 -1.16
C ALA A 66 0.19 -1.49 -0.16
N CYS A 67 0.38 -0.47 0.68
CA CYS A 67 1.37 -0.51 1.76
C CYS A 67 1.09 -1.64 2.76
N VAL A 68 -0.17 -1.80 3.16
CA VAL A 68 -0.63 -2.89 4.04
C VAL A 68 -0.43 -4.26 3.38
N LEU A 69 -0.83 -4.43 2.12
CA LEU A 69 -0.71 -5.69 1.39
C LEU A 69 0.75 -6.16 1.34
N ARG A 70 1.68 -5.25 1.03
CA ARG A 70 3.12 -5.55 1.07
C ARG A 70 3.58 -6.01 2.46
N GLY A 71 3.02 -5.43 3.53
CA GLY A 71 3.26 -5.87 4.90
C GLY A 71 2.75 -7.29 5.16
N VAL A 72 1.53 -7.60 4.73
CA VAL A 72 0.91 -8.93 4.83
C VAL A 72 1.73 -9.99 4.08
N GLU A 73 2.13 -9.71 2.84
CA GLU A 73 2.96 -10.63 2.05
C GLU A 73 4.30 -10.92 2.73
N ARG A 74 4.94 -9.90 3.30
CA ARG A 74 6.21 -10.04 4.03
C ARG A 74 6.08 -10.78 5.36
N ALA A 75 4.91 -10.71 6.00
CA ALA A 75 4.65 -11.43 7.24
C ALA A 75 4.59 -12.96 7.01
N ALA A 76 4.33 -13.39 5.77
CA ALA A 76 4.33 -14.81 5.36
C ALA A 76 3.50 -15.70 6.30
N VAL A 77 2.33 -15.21 6.71
CA VAL A 77 1.44 -15.95 7.62
C VAL A 77 0.88 -17.17 6.89
N ALA A 78 0.89 -18.32 7.54
CA ALA A 78 0.25 -19.53 7.02
C ALA A 78 -1.27 -19.32 6.83
N ALA A 79 -1.85 -19.98 5.82
CA ALA A 79 -3.26 -19.79 5.46
C ALA A 79 -4.25 -20.15 6.60
N ASP A 80 -3.87 -21.07 7.49
CA ASP A 80 -4.58 -21.50 8.70
C ASP A 80 -3.93 -20.96 10.00
N GLY A 81 -2.99 -20.03 9.84
CA GLY A 81 -2.21 -19.45 10.91
C GLY A 81 -2.99 -18.49 11.81
N VAL A 82 -2.25 -17.88 12.74
CA VAL A 82 -2.74 -16.83 13.63
C VAL A 82 -1.91 -15.57 13.38
N ALA A 83 -2.58 -14.44 13.20
CA ALA A 83 -1.97 -13.12 13.11
C ALA A 83 -2.43 -12.24 14.27
N VAL A 84 -1.53 -11.40 14.77
CA VAL A 84 -1.83 -10.37 15.76
C VAL A 84 -1.57 -9.01 15.13
N ILE A 85 -2.59 -8.15 15.14
CA ILE A 85 -2.48 -6.75 14.73
C ILE A 85 -2.42 -5.90 16.01
N GLN A 86 -1.32 -5.15 16.15
CA GLN A 86 -1.16 -4.21 17.25
C GLN A 86 -1.55 -2.80 16.80
N GLY A 87 -2.62 -2.27 17.36
CA GLY A 87 -3.30 -1.05 16.96
C GLY A 87 -4.62 -1.33 16.23
N ALA A 88 -5.70 -0.72 16.70
CA ALA A 88 -7.05 -0.69 16.16
C ALA A 88 -7.41 0.69 15.58
N GLY A 89 -6.42 1.54 15.30
CA GLY A 89 -6.57 2.74 14.49
C GLY A 89 -6.79 2.43 13.00
N SER A 90 -6.88 3.47 12.15
CA SER A 90 -7.18 3.34 10.72
C SER A 90 -6.29 2.34 9.99
N MET A 91 -4.97 2.40 10.19
CA MET A 91 -4.02 1.46 9.58
C MET A 91 -4.18 0.03 10.10
N GLY A 92 -4.51 -0.14 11.39
CA GLY A 92 -4.72 -1.46 11.98
C GLY A 92 -5.98 -2.15 11.46
N LEU A 93 -7.07 -1.39 11.35
CA LEU A 93 -8.31 -1.86 10.72
C LEU A 93 -8.10 -2.15 9.23
N LEU A 94 -7.31 -1.34 8.52
CA LEU A 94 -6.94 -1.61 7.13
C LEU A 94 -6.10 -2.90 7.00
N HIS A 95 -5.17 -3.15 7.93
CA HIS A 95 -4.47 -4.44 8.02
C HIS A 95 -5.42 -5.61 8.20
N LEU A 96 -6.42 -5.48 9.07
CA LEU A 96 -7.42 -6.52 9.28
C LEU A 96 -8.18 -6.82 7.98
N LEU A 97 -8.68 -5.79 7.29
CA LEU A 97 -9.44 -5.94 6.04
C LEU A 97 -8.61 -6.60 4.94
N VAL A 98 -7.39 -6.09 4.68
CA VAL A 98 -6.51 -6.63 3.64
C VAL A 98 -6.07 -8.06 3.99
N LEU A 99 -5.73 -8.33 5.24
CA LEU A 99 -5.33 -9.67 5.68
C LEU A 99 -6.46 -10.68 5.50
N LYS A 100 -7.70 -10.31 5.85
CA LYS A 100 -8.88 -11.18 5.66
C LYS A 100 -9.23 -11.39 4.19
N ALA A 101 -9.02 -10.39 3.34
CA ALA A 101 -9.20 -10.51 1.91
C ALA A 101 -8.14 -11.43 1.26
N ALA A 102 -6.87 -11.29 1.66
CA ALA A 102 -5.76 -12.07 1.11
C ALA A 102 -5.71 -13.50 1.66
N LEU A 103 -6.04 -13.70 2.94
CA LEU A 103 -5.96 -14.99 3.65
C LEU A 103 -7.25 -15.25 4.45
N PRO A 104 -8.35 -15.67 3.82
CA PRO A 104 -9.65 -15.81 4.50
C PRO A 104 -9.65 -16.77 5.70
N GLY A 105 -8.78 -17.78 5.69
CA GLY A 105 -8.66 -18.80 6.74
C GLY A 105 -7.86 -18.38 7.97
N VAL A 106 -7.15 -17.24 7.93
CA VAL A 106 -6.28 -16.82 9.03
C VAL A 106 -7.10 -16.36 10.22
N ARG A 107 -6.74 -16.79 11.43
CA ARG A 107 -7.31 -16.27 12.67
C ARG A 107 -6.61 -14.96 13.03
N VAL A 108 -7.37 -13.93 13.36
CA VAL A 108 -6.82 -12.58 13.61
C VAL A 108 -7.25 -12.10 14.99
N ALA A 109 -6.28 -11.68 15.79
CA ALA A 109 -6.52 -10.91 17.01
C ALA A 109 -6.06 -9.46 16.78
N VAL A 110 -6.86 -8.50 17.20
CA VAL A 110 -6.49 -7.07 17.19
C VAL A 110 -6.38 -6.63 18.64
N ILE A 111 -5.26 -6.01 19.00
CA ILE A 111 -5.00 -5.50 20.35
C ILE A 111 -4.72 -4.01 20.28
N ASP A 112 -5.29 -3.24 21.20
CA ASP A 112 -5.05 -1.80 21.35
C ASP A 112 -5.04 -1.48 22.85
N PRO A 113 -4.15 -0.60 23.35
CA PRO A 113 -4.19 -0.17 24.74
C PRO A 113 -5.54 0.43 25.12
N GLN A 114 -6.02 0.11 26.32
CA GLN A 114 -7.08 0.89 26.93
C GLN A 114 -6.48 2.23 27.39
N ALA A 115 -7.08 3.32 26.92
CA ALA A 115 -6.73 4.67 27.35
C ALA A 115 -7.04 4.91 28.83
#